data_AF-A0AAW8QPT8-F1
#
_entry.id   AF-A0AAW8QPT8-F1
#
_cell.length_a   1.000
_cell.length_b   1.000
_cell.length_c   1.000
_cell.angle_alpha   90.00
_cell.angle_beta   90.00
_cell.angle_gamma   90.00
#
_symmetry.space_group_name_H-M   'P 1'
#
loop_
_entity.id
_entity.type
_entity.pdbx_description
1 polymer ?
#
loop_
_entity_poly.entity_id
_entity_poly.type
_entity_poly.pdbx_seq_one_letter_code
_entity_poly.pdbx_strand_id
1 'polypeptide(L)'
;MKILLGRAKGTVMVYSRIAEDGSLKSLTLSNFAIDYVHQYVLADATYGKDKSNLQLPIFTFNIEKPLKFHYQFPIGFKSDEKLNHLYLTPQAKTAYKEALALPETAIPLLDLDFGTLTQNSSSKIRFK
;
A
#
# COMPACT_ATOMS: atom_id res chain seq x y z
N MET A 1 20.42 3.85 -13.44
CA MET A 1 19.90 2.77 -12.56
C MET A 1 18.39 2.79 -12.63
N LYS A 2 17.73 1.66 -12.92
CA LYS A 2 16.26 1.54 -13.00
C LYS A 2 15.77 0.72 -11.82
N ILE A 3 14.82 1.24 -11.04
CA ILE A 3 14.22 0.55 -9.89
C ILE A 3 13.00 -0.20 -10.39
N LEU A 4 12.89 -1.48 -10.05
CA LEU A 4 11.82 -2.35 -10.52
C LEU A 4 10.81 -2.66 -9.41
N LEU A 5 11.27 -2.77 -8.16
CA LEU A 5 10.47 -3.25 -7.04
C LEU A 5 10.97 -2.68 -5.70
N GLY A 6 10.05 -2.21 -4.88
CA GLY A 6 10.26 -1.95 -3.44
C GLY A 6 9.39 -2.89 -2.60
N ARG A 7 9.89 -3.39 -1.46
CA ARG A 7 9.12 -4.29 -0.56
C ARG A 7 9.24 -3.85 0.89
N ALA A 8 8.11 -3.79 1.59
CA ALA A 8 8.05 -3.65 3.04
C ALA A 8 7.69 -5.02 3.65
N LYS A 9 8.60 -5.60 4.44
CA LYS A 9 8.40 -6.91 5.08
C LYS A 9 8.06 -6.72 6.56
N GLY A 10 7.01 -7.39 7.03
CA GLY A 10 6.60 -7.39 8.45
C GLY A 10 5.64 -6.26 8.84
N THR A 11 5.19 -5.44 7.90
CA THR A 11 4.14 -4.43 8.14
C THR A 11 2.78 -5.00 7.74
N VAL A 12 1.79 -4.78 8.60
CA VAL A 12 0.40 -5.20 8.41
C VAL A 12 -0.50 -4.01 8.66
N MET A 13 -1.48 -3.81 7.77
CA MET A 13 -2.56 -2.84 7.94
C MET A 13 -3.88 -3.61 8.04
N VAL A 14 -4.65 -3.37 9.09
CA VAL A 14 -5.94 -4.03 9.31
C VAL A 14 -7.03 -2.96 9.32
N TYR A 15 -7.99 -3.10 8.41
CA TYR A 15 -9.25 -2.37 8.45
C TYR A 15 -10.30 -3.27 9.09
N SER A 16 -11.01 -2.76 10.09
CA SER A 16 -12.07 -3.50 10.78
C SER A 16 -13.30 -2.63 10.97
N ARG A 17 -14.49 -3.23 10.87
CA ARG A 17 -15.75 -2.60 11.26
C ARG A 17 -16.74 -3.61 11.83
N ILE A 18 -17.74 -3.12 12.55
CA ILE A 18 -18.92 -3.89 12.93
C ILE A 18 -19.97 -3.66 11.84
N ALA A 19 -20.50 -4.73 11.25
CA ALA A 19 -21.57 -4.67 10.27
C ALA A 19 -22.95 -4.50 10.95
N GLU A 20 -23.99 -4.22 10.16
CA GLU A 20 -25.36 -4.00 10.67
C GLU A 20 -25.93 -5.23 11.41
N ASP A 21 -25.48 -6.43 11.04
CA ASP A 21 -25.81 -7.69 11.71
C ASP A 21 -25.03 -7.93 13.03
N GLY A 22 -24.21 -6.96 13.44
CA GLY A 22 -23.35 -7.04 14.63
C GLY A 22 -22.06 -7.85 14.42
N SER A 23 -21.83 -8.41 13.23
CA SER A 23 -20.63 -9.21 12.95
C SER A 23 -19.39 -8.34 12.73
N LEU A 24 -18.24 -8.79 13.26
CA LEU A 24 -16.95 -8.17 12.98
C LEU A 24 -16.50 -8.55 11.56
N LYS A 25 -16.23 -7.53 10.75
CA LYS A 25 -15.69 -7.65 9.39
C LYS A 25 -14.31 -7.01 9.34
N SER A 26 -13.37 -7.66 8.66
CA SER A 26 -12.01 -7.13 8.54
C SER A 26 -11.35 -7.46 7.21
N LEU A 27 -10.50 -6.54 6.78
CA LEU A 27 -9.55 -6.69 5.68
C LEU A 27 -8.15 -6.49 6.22
N THR A 28 -7.30 -7.49 6.09
CA THR A 28 -5.90 -7.39 6.46
C THR A 28 -5.06 -7.32 5.19
N LEU A 29 -4.24 -6.28 5.07
CA LEU A 29 -3.26 -6.08 4.02
C LEU A 29 -1.86 -6.24 4.60
N SER A 30 -1.03 -7.07 3.99
CA SER A 30 0.32 -7.38 4.47
C SER A 30 1.31 -7.50 3.32
N ASN A 31 2.61 -7.58 3.62
CA ASN A 31 3.67 -7.79 2.64
C ASN A 31 3.61 -6.80 1.45
N PHE A 32 3.45 -5.51 1.78
CA PHE A 32 3.32 -4.46 0.79
C PHE A 32 4.52 -4.40 -0.16
N ALA A 33 4.25 -4.19 -1.43
CA ALA A 33 5.25 -3.98 -2.46
C ALA A 33 4.85 -2.83 -3.39
N ILE A 34 5.83 -2.18 -4.00
CA ILE A 34 5.62 -1.17 -5.04
C ILE A 34 6.16 -1.73 -6.34
N ASP A 35 5.26 -1.98 -7.28
CA ASP A 35 5.57 -2.34 -8.65
C ASP A 35 5.67 -1.06 -9.49
N TYR A 36 6.91 -0.63 -9.74
CA TYR A 36 7.18 0.58 -10.53
C TYR A 36 6.97 0.40 -12.03
N VAL A 37 6.86 -0.85 -12.51
CA VAL A 37 6.63 -1.14 -13.94
C VAL A 37 5.16 -0.93 -14.27
N HIS A 38 4.26 -1.49 -13.45
CA HIS A 38 2.81 -1.39 -13.66
C HIS A 38 2.15 -0.24 -12.87
N GLN A 39 2.93 0.46 -12.05
CA GLN A 39 2.47 1.57 -11.19
C GLN A 39 1.39 1.14 -10.18
N TYR A 40 1.64 0.01 -9.52
CA TYR A 40 0.77 -0.51 -8.47
C TYR A 40 1.45 -0.60 -7.11
N VAL A 41 0.70 -0.25 -6.06
CA VAL A 41 0.99 -0.72 -4.70
C VAL A 41 0.31 -2.06 -4.53
N LEU A 42 1.10 -3.12 -4.35
CA LEU A 42 0.64 -4.49 -4.13
C LEU A 42 0.60 -4.80 -2.64
N ALA A 43 -0.30 -5.68 -2.22
CA ALA A 43 -0.29 -6.29 -0.89
C ALA A 43 -0.95 -7.67 -0.91
N ASP A 44 -0.57 -8.52 0.02
CA ASP A 44 -1.34 -9.73 0.31
C ASP A 44 -2.59 -9.33 1.10
N ALA A 45 -3.77 -9.64 0.56
CA ALA A 45 -5.06 -9.31 1.14
C ALA A 45 -5.73 -10.56 1.71
N THR A 46 -5.96 -10.58 3.02
CA THR A 46 -6.65 -11.67 3.73
C THR A 46 -7.93 -11.16 4.40
N TYR A 47 -9.04 -11.85 4.18
CA TYR A 47 -10.34 -11.49 4.75
C TYR A 47 -11.29 -12.69 4.78
N GLY A 48 -12.37 -12.57 5.57
CA GLY A 48 -13.25 -13.71 5.81
C GLY A 48 -12.51 -14.87 6.50
N LYS A 49 -13.06 -16.09 6.39
CA LYS A 49 -12.49 -17.26 7.07
C LYS A 49 -11.24 -17.81 6.36
N ASP A 50 -11.25 -17.81 5.03
CA ASP A 50 -10.22 -18.51 4.22
C ASP A 50 -9.83 -17.77 2.93
N LYS A 51 -10.27 -16.52 2.69
CA LYS A 51 -9.90 -15.79 1.46
C LYS A 51 -8.53 -15.13 1.63
N SER A 52 -7.61 -15.46 0.73
CA SER A 52 -6.29 -14.84 0.62
C SER A 52 -5.98 -14.58 -0.85
N ASN A 53 -5.65 -13.32 -1.16
CA ASN A 53 -5.17 -12.90 -2.48
C ASN A 53 -3.75 -12.36 -2.32
N LEU A 54 -2.78 -13.09 -2.86
CA LEU A 54 -1.36 -12.70 -2.77
C LEU A 54 -1.03 -11.63 -3.80
N GLN A 55 -0.25 -10.63 -3.39
CA GLN A 55 0.20 -9.52 -4.25
C GLN A 55 -0.95 -8.87 -5.06
N LEU A 56 -2.12 -8.73 -4.43
CA LEU A 56 -3.28 -8.04 -5.00
C LEU A 56 -2.88 -6.56 -5.25
N PRO A 57 -3.12 -6.01 -6.45
CA PRO A 57 -2.88 -4.59 -6.69
C PRO A 57 -3.92 -3.76 -5.94
N ILE A 58 -3.50 -3.09 -4.88
CA ILE A 58 -4.36 -2.31 -4.00
C ILE A 58 -4.62 -0.93 -4.59
N PHE A 59 -3.55 -0.18 -4.86
CA PHE A 59 -3.64 1.18 -5.40
C PHE A 59 -2.90 1.32 -6.73
N THR A 60 -3.44 2.09 -7.66
CA THR A 60 -2.63 2.76 -8.69
C THR A 60 -1.88 3.93 -8.06
N PHE A 61 -0.80 4.38 -8.69
CA PHE A 61 -0.15 5.62 -8.29
C PHE A 61 0.47 6.37 -9.46
N ASN A 62 0.67 7.67 -9.25
CA ASN A 62 1.56 8.50 -10.05
C ASN A 62 2.83 8.83 -9.26
N ILE A 63 3.95 8.97 -9.97
CA ILE A 63 5.23 9.37 -9.34
C ILE A 63 5.25 10.90 -9.29
N GLU A 64 5.04 11.48 -8.10
CA GLU A 64 5.16 12.92 -7.87
C GLU A 64 6.63 13.33 -7.75
N LYS A 65 7.39 12.56 -6.97
CA LYS A 65 8.83 12.73 -6.77
C LYS A 65 9.51 11.37 -6.93
N PRO A 66 10.31 11.16 -8.00
CA PRO A 66 10.96 9.88 -8.22
C PRO A 66 11.97 9.58 -7.12
N LEU A 67 12.13 8.30 -6.78
CA LEU A 67 13.13 7.85 -5.83
C LEU A 67 14.55 8.32 -6.21
N LYS A 68 15.10 9.22 -5.39
CA LYS A 68 16.47 9.71 -5.52
C LYS A 68 17.33 9.22 -4.36
N PHE A 69 18.56 8.80 -4.68
CA PHE A 69 19.58 8.51 -3.67
C PHE A 69 20.54 9.69 -3.57
N HIS A 70 20.56 10.32 -2.39
CA HIS A 70 21.46 11.40 -2.04
C HIS A 70 22.61 10.85 -1.22
N TYR A 71 23.82 10.95 -1.75
CA TYR A 71 25.04 10.69 -0.99
C TYR A 71 25.23 11.80 0.05
N GLN A 72 25.54 11.43 1.29
CA GLN A 72 25.80 12.35 2.39
C GLN A 72 27.20 12.09 2.96
N PHE A 73 28.15 12.96 2.60
CA PHE A 73 29.51 12.89 3.12
C PHE A 73 29.52 13.14 4.65
N PRO A 74 30.33 12.43 5.45
CA PRO A 74 31.36 11.46 5.04
C PRO A 74 30.90 10.00 4.85
N ILE A 75 29.72 9.58 5.31
CA ILE A 75 29.37 8.14 5.31
C ILE A 75 27.85 7.84 5.44
N GLY A 76 27.01 8.53 4.68
CA GLY A 76 25.56 8.31 4.71
C GLY A 76 24.92 8.26 3.35
N PHE A 77 23.73 7.66 3.30
CA PHE A 77 22.80 7.87 2.19
C PHE A 77 21.46 8.30 2.74
N LYS A 78 20.78 9.12 1.96
CA LYS A 78 19.36 9.43 2.11
C LYS A 78 18.66 9.04 0.84
N SER A 79 17.45 8.52 0.97
CA SER A 79 16.55 8.40 -0.16
C SER A 79 15.20 8.98 0.18
N ASP A 80 14.57 9.56 -0.83
CA ASP A 80 13.25 10.15 -0.72
C ASP A 80 12.47 9.89 -2.02
N GLU A 81 11.22 9.49 -1.84
CA GLU A 81 10.23 9.26 -2.90
C GLU A 81 8.86 9.73 -2.42
N LYS A 82 8.07 10.27 -3.34
CA LYS A 82 6.68 10.60 -3.10
C LYS A 82 5.83 10.12 -4.27
N LEU A 83 4.85 9.28 -3.96
CA LEU A 83 3.80 8.83 -4.87
C LEU A 83 2.50 9.52 -4.49
N ASN A 84 1.67 9.85 -5.47
CA ASN A 84 0.37 10.49 -5.26
C ASN A 84 -0.72 9.82 -6.10
N HIS A 85 -1.95 10.30 -5.97
CA HIS A 85 -3.11 9.80 -6.70
C HIS A 85 -3.34 8.31 -6.45
N LEU A 86 -3.45 7.97 -5.17
CA LEU A 86 -3.65 6.60 -4.74
C LEU A 86 -5.13 6.24 -4.87
N TYR A 87 -5.49 5.64 -6.01
CA TYR A 87 -6.84 5.16 -6.25
C TYR A 87 -6.90 3.65 -6.14
N LEU A 88 -7.94 3.13 -5.49
CA LEU A 88 -8.14 1.68 -5.41
C LEU A 88 -8.32 1.10 -6.81
N THR A 89 -7.66 -0.02 -7.09
CA THR A 89 -7.91 -0.75 -8.33
C THR A 89 -9.30 -1.40 -8.31
N PRO A 90 -9.88 -1.78 -9.47
CA PRO A 90 -11.15 -2.49 -9.48
C PRO A 90 -11.12 -3.78 -8.64
N GLN A 91 -10.01 -4.50 -8.64
CA GLN A 91 -9.84 -5.73 -7.87
C GLN A 91 -9.81 -5.45 -6.36
N ALA A 92 -9.13 -4.38 -5.97
CA ALA A 92 -9.10 -3.92 -4.59
C ALA A 92 -10.48 -3.46 -4.12
N LYS A 93 -11.24 -2.72 -4.95
CA LYS A 93 -12.61 -2.30 -4.61
C LYS A 93 -13.51 -3.49 -4.30
N THR A 94 -13.43 -4.56 -5.09
CA THR A 94 -14.15 -5.82 -4.83
C THR A 94 -13.73 -6.42 -3.48
N ALA A 95 -12.42 -6.53 -3.22
CA ALA A 95 -11.92 -7.05 -1.95
C ALA A 95 -12.39 -6.21 -0.75
N TYR A 96 -12.34 -4.88 -0.83
CA TYR A 96 -12.85 -3.98 0.22
C TYR A 96 -14.36 -4.13 0.43
N LYS A 97 -15.14 -4.17 -0.66
CA LYS A 97 -16.59 -4.37 -0.60
C LYS A 97 -16.96 -5.67 0.10
N GLU A 98 -16.33 -6.78 -0.28
CA GLU A 98 -16.60 -8.10 0.29
C GLU A 98 -16.09 -8.23 1.73
N ALA A 99 -14.83 -7.84 1.97
CA ALA A 99 -14.17 -8.02 3.26
C ALA A 99 -14.86 -7.23 4.37
N LEU A 100 -15.31 -6.02 4.06
CA LEU A 100 -15.94 -5.10 5.01
C LEU A 100 -17.48 -5.16 4.94
N ALA A 101 -18.04 -5.97 4.06
CA ALA A 101 -19.49 -6.05 3.79
C ALA A 101 -20.12 -4.65 3.55
N LEU A 102 -19.46 -3.81 2.75
CA LEU A 102 -19.86 -2.40 2.60
C LEU A 102 -21.29 -2.26 2.06
N PRO A 103 -22.13 -1.38 2.65
CA PRO A 103 -23.43 -1.07 2.06
C PRO A 103 -23.25 -0.34 0.73
N GLU A 104 -24.26 -0.38 -0.13
CA GLU A 104 -24.18 0.23 -1.47
C GLU A 104 -23.88 1.73 -1.42
N THR A 105 -24.39 2.42 -0.40
CA THR A 105 -24.14 3.84 -0.13
C THR A 105 -22.68 4.17 0.12
N ALA A 106 -21.87 3.20 0.57
CA ALA A 106 -20.45 3.38 0.84
C ALA A 106 -19.55 3.04 -0.36
N ILE A 107 -20.10 2.42 -1.42
CA ILE A 107 -19.32 2.03 -2.60
C ILE A 107 -18.64 3.24 -3.28
N PRO A 108 -19.30 4.40 -3.47
CA PRO A 108 -18.67 5.57 -4.07
C PRO A 108 -17.46 6.11 -3.29
N LEU A 109 -17.37 5.82 -1.98
CA LEU A 109 -16.23 6.24 -1.16
C LEU A 109 -14.93 5.51 -1.55
N LEU A 110 -15.04 4.37 -2.24
CA LEU A 110 -13.88 3.63 -2.74
C LEU A 110 -13.26 4.27 -4.00
N ASP A 111 -13.92 5.26 -4.61
CA ASP A 111 -13.43 6.01 -5.76
C ASP A 111 -12.62 7.26 -5.38
N LEU A 112 -12.54 7.56 -4.09
CA LEU A 112 -11.77 8.71 -3.58
C LEU A 112 -10.27 8.53 -3.76
N ASP A 113 -9.55 9.65 -3.81
CA ASP A 113 -8.08 9.65 -3.73
C ASP A 113 -7.67 9.37 -2.28
N PHE A 114 -6.93 8.28 -2.06
CA PHE A 114 -6.42 7.89 -0.75
C PHE A 114 -5.13 8.64 -0.39
N GLY A 115 -4.69 9.59 -1.23
CA GLY A 115 -3.67 10.57 -0.92
C GLY A 115 -2.30 10.21 -1.48
N THR A 116 -1.32 10.08 -0.59
CA THR A 116 0.10 9.95 -0.98
C THR A 116 0.83 8.89 -0.20
N LEU A 117 1.82 8.26 -0.83
CA LEU A 117 2.78 7.36 -0.20
C LEU A 117 4.16 8.01 -0.25
N THR A 118 4.73 8.26 0.92
CA THR A 118 6.08 8.84 1.03
C THR A 118 7.04 7.81 1.59
N GLN A 119 8.17 7.61 0.92
CA GLN A 119 9.24 6.75 1.41
C GLN A 119 10.47 7.60 1.69
N ASN A 120 10.94 7.56 2.93
CA ASN A 120 12.18 8.20 3.33
C ASN A 120 13.07 7.17 4.01
N SER A 121 14.29 7.00 3.50
CA SER A 121 15.32 6.19 4.17
C SER A 121 16.53 7.05 4.47
N SER A 122 17.15 6.83 5.63
CA SER A 122 18.43 7.43 5.95
C SER A 122 19.29 6.42 6.68
N SER A 123 20.57 6.40 6.36
CA SER A 123 21.54 5.54 7.04
C SER A 123 22.81 6.30 7.30
N LYS A 124 23.41 6.03 8.45
CA LYS A 124 24.76 6.48 8.82
C LYS A 124 25.62 5.24 8.96
N ILE A 125 26.63 5.10 8.13
CA ILE A 125 27.66 4.10 8.30
C ILE A 125 28.48 4.53 9.52
N ARG A 126 28.54 3.67 10.54
CA ARG A 126 29.41 3.85 11.70
C ARG A 126 30.65 2.99 11.48
N PHE A 127 31.83 3.60 11.42
CA PHE A 127 33.07 2.87 11.60
C PHE A 127 33.17 2.47 13.08
N LYS A 128 33.42 1.18 13.34
CA LYS A 128 33.77 0.67 14.67
C LYS A 128 35.27 0.76 14.88
#